data_AF-A0AAD1IKX1-F1
#
_entry.id   AF-A0AAD1IKX1-F1
#
_cell.length_a   1.000
_cell.length_b   1.000
_cell.length_c   1.000
_cell.angle_alpha   90.00
_cell.angle_beta   90.00
_cell.angle_gamma   90.00
#
_symmetry.space_group_name_H-M   'P 1'
#
loop_
_entity.id
_entity.type
_entity.pdbx_description
1 polymer ?
#
loop_
_entity_poly.entity_id
_entity_poly.type
_entity_poly.pdbx_seq_one_letter_code
_entity_poly.pdbx_strand_id
1 'polypeptide(L)'
;MGIPLASVRFESPAFADAKTETMEETMSYPARAMSKTEAFAELQALVDEGTLLFEGQSDEHHVNLDGLNPYTGEKQAGNVAGVVIRYGESAAAPDYLDPRNALALVRLCQYLSSEFGVTDLFHLGISGDASGGRTDCHGQGRAVDFAGAARRVGDDTDFHLTVLNDWGNASTAYTPDGNWPDGTGSAVTFRLDGEGTFAESFFRSVYDFIAGQWQDRSADPDGEDAATSIGEGSFIMSPDHPATAPGTPHGREAHKDHLHTQIGKTGHE
;
A
#
# COMPACT_ATOMS: atom_id res chain seq x y z
N MET A 1 -55.02 14.93 51.78
CA MET A 1 -54.56 16.32 52.01
C MET A 1 -53.06 16.32 51.85
N GLY A 2 -52.55 17.15 50.95
CA GLY A 2 -51.18 17.07 50.42
C GLY A 2 -50.09 17.48 51.42
N ILE A 3 -48.99 16.74 51.40
CA ILE A 3 -47.73 17.06 52.09
C ILE A 3 -46.82 17.76 51.06
N PRO A 4 -46.19 18.90 51.38
CA PRO A 4 -45.43 19.69 50.42
C PRO A 4 -44.03 19.13 50.14
N LEU A 5 -43.56 19.32 48.90
CA LEU A 5 -42.21 19.02 48.42
C LEU A 5 -41.18 19.96 49.06
N ALA A 6 -40.19 19.38 49.74
CA ALA A 6 -38.94 20.07 50.08
C ALA A 6 -37.89 19.80 49.00
N SER A 7 -37.38 20.88 48.41
CA SER A 7 -36.26 20.88 47.46
C SER A 7 -34.96 20.52 48.17
N VAL A 8 -34.30 19.44 47.74
CA VAL A 8 -32.93 19.10 48.13
C VAL A 8 -32.01 19.46 46.97
N ARG A 9 -31.15 20.45 47.19
CA ARG A 9 -30.02 20.77 46.30
C ARG A 9 -28.92 19.74 46.54
N PHE A 10 -28.50 19.05 45.48
CA PHE A 10 -27.27 18.27 45.49
C PHE A 10 -26.12 19.17 45.01
N GLU A 11 -25.15 19.40 45.89
CA GLU A 11 -23.85 19.98 45.53
C GLU A 11 -23.00 18.87 44.91
N SER A 12 -22.52 19.09 43.68
CA SER A 12 -21.57 18.21 43.01
C SER A 12 -20.16 18.43 43.58
N PRO A 13 -19.41 17.36 43.93
CA PRO A 13 -18.02 17.52 44.30
C PRO A 13 -17.16 17.81 43.07
N ALA A 14 -16.27 18.79 43.24
CA ALA A 14 -15.27 19.21 42.26
C ALA A 14 -14.37 18.04 41.86
N PHE A 15 -14.35 17.71 40.57
CA PHE A 15 -13.29 16.89 39.99
C PHE A 15 -12.06 17.77 39.79
N ALA A 16 -10.96 17.35 40.41
CA ALA A 16 -9.65 17.96 40.26
C ALA A 16 -9.17 17.83 38.80
N ASP A 17 -8.57 18.92 38.30
CA ASP A 17 -7.91 19.01 37.00
C ASP A 17 -6.84 17.90 36.86
N ALA A 18 -7.20 16.85 36.14
CA ALA A 18 -6.21 16.01 35.48
C ALA A 18 -5.70 16.80 34.27
N LYS A 19 -4.41 17.15 34.31
CA LYS A 19 -3.69 17.73 33.18
C LYS A 19 -3.98 16.90 31.93
N THR A 20 -4.60 17.53 30.95
CA THR A 20 -4.64 17.08 29.57
C THR A 20 -3.21 17.02 29.05
N GLU A 21 -2.56 15.86 29.22
CA GLU A 21 -1.58 15.41 28.24
C GLU A 21 -2.39 15.14 26.97
N THR A 22 -2.37 16.11 26.08
CA THR A 22 -2.81 15.91 24.71
C THR A 22 -1.94 14.80 24.15
N MET A 23 -2.51 13.60 23.99
CA MET A 23 -2.03 12.66 22.99
C MET A 23 -2.08 13.42 21.67
N GLU A 24 -0.96 14.04 21.28
CA GLU A 24 -0.60 14.03 19.88
C GLU A 24 -0.61 12.55 19.50
N GLU A 25 -1.72 12.12 18.88
CA GLU A 25 -1.74 10.94 18.05
C GLU A 25 -0.40 10.92 17.32
N THR A 26 0.44 9.94 17.60
CA THR A 26 1.58 9.60 16.77
C THR A 26 1.02 9.25 15.41
N MET A 27 0.77 10.26 14.56
CA MET A 27 0.61 10.06 13.14
C MET A 27 1.94 9.48 12.70
N SER A 28 1.96 8.16 12.50
CA SER A 28 3.14 7.53 11.98
C SER A 28 3.39 8.11 10.58
N TYR A 29 4.57 8.69 10.40
CA TYR A 29 4.95 9.32 9.14
C TYR A 29 4.81 8.33 7.96
N PRO A 30 4.54 8.81 6.74
CA PRO A 30 4.51 7.94 5.59
C PRO A 30 5.88 7.29 5.40
N ALA A 31 5.91 6.01 5.02
CA ALA A 31 7.15 5.25 4.95
C ALA A 31 8.21 5.90 4.02
N ARG A 32 7.78 6.58 2.94
CA ARG A 32 8.66 7.36 2.05
C ARG A 32 9.47 8.45 2.75
N ALA A 33 8.95 9.02 3.84
CA ALA A 33 9.55 10.13 4.57
C ALA A 33 10.46 9.66 5.72
N MET A 34 10.46 8.37 6.03
CA MET A 34 11.24 7.80 7.12
C MET A 34 12.67 7.48 6.68
N SER A 35 13.60 7.52 7.64
CA SER A 35 14.86 6.79 7.51
C SER A 35 14.64 5.27 7.59
N LYS A 36 15.63 4.49 7.13
CA LYS A 36 15.57 3.02 7.24
C LYS A 36 15.53 2.55 8.70
N THR A 37 16.25 3.24 9.59
CA THR A 37 16.27 2.94 11.03
C THR A 37 14.91 3.18 11.68
N GLU A 38 14.24 4.30 11.36
CA GLU A 38 12.89 4.59 11.88
C GLU A 38 11.87 3.57 11.38
N ALA A 39 11.89 3.26 10.09
CA ALA A 39 10.99 2.27 9.52
C ALA A 39 11.24 0.86 10.11
N PHE A 40 12.51 0.49 10.32
CA PHE A 40 12.84 -0.78 10.96
C PHE A 40 12.39 -0.82 12.43
N ALA A 41 12.48 0.28 13.17
CA ALA A 41 11.99 0.36 14.54
C ALA A 41 10.48 0.14 14.63
N GLU A 42 9.71 0.67 13.68
CA GLU A 42 8.26 0.40 13.62
C GLU A 42 7.95 -1.06 13.28
N LEU A 43 8.67 -1.65 12.33
CA LEU A 43 8.52 -3.07 12.04
C LEU A 43 8.86 -3.94 13.26
N GLN A 44 9.91 -3.58 14.02
CA GLN A 44 10.28 -4.27 15.25
C GLN A 44 9.18 -4.13 16.32
N ALA A 45 8.52 -2.97 16.42
CA ALA A 45 7.38 -2.81 17.33
C ALA A 45 6.24 -3.78 16.98
N LEU A 46 5.93 -3.97 15.69
CA LEU A 46 4.93 -4.95 15.24
C LEU A 46 5.35 -6.40 15.55
N VAL A 47 6.64 -6.70 15.49
CA VAL A 47 7.18 -8.02 15.91
C VAL A 47 7.04 -8.20 17.42
N ASP A 48 7.34 -7.18 18.21
CA ASP A 48 7.25 -7.23 19.68
C ASP A 48 5.78 -7.36 20.15
N GLU A 49 4.84 -6.78 19.40
CA GLU A 49 3.40 -6.93 19.57
C GLU A 49 2.87 -8.30 19.11
N GLY A 50 3.67 -9.08 18.38
CA GLY A 50 3.29 -10.38 17.85
C GLY A 50 2.34 -10.32 16.65
N THR A 51 2.29 -9.19 15.94
CA THR A 51 1.47 -9.00 14.72
C THR A 51 2.27 -9.17 13.42
N LEU A 52 3.61 -9.24 13.54
CA LEU A 52 4.56 -9.50 12.45
C LEU A 52 5.62 -10.50 12.91
N LEU A 53 6.29 -11.16 11.96
CA LEU A 53 7.44 -12.01 12.24
C LEU A 53 8.49 -11.88 11.13
N PHE A 54 9.76 -11.87 11.51
CA PHE A 54 10.89 -11.90 10.60
C PHE A 54 11.44 -13.33 10.44
N GLU A 55 11.81 -13.69 9.22
CA GLU A 55 12.52 -14.92 8.91
C GLU A 55 14.03 -14.65 8.96
N GLY A 56 14.75 -15.40 9.79
CA GLY A 56 16.19 -15.22 9.92
C GLY A 56 16.60 -13.83 10.45
N GLN A 57 17.69 -13.28 9.91
CA GLN A 57 18.20 -11.98 10.33
C GLN A 57 17.54 -10.86 9.52
N SER A 58 16.97 -9.88 10.22
CA SER A 58 16.51 -8.61 9.65
C SER A 58 17.13 -7.45 10.45
N ASP A 59 17.44 -6.36 9.77
CA ASP A 59 18.04 -5.15 10.34
C ASP A 59 17.64 -3.90 9.55
N GLU A 60 18.21 -2.75 9.91
CA GLU A 60 17.96 -1.46 9.24
C GLU A 60 18.44 -1.39 7.79
N HIS A 61 19.05 -2.46 7.25
CA HIS A 61 19.47 -2.52 5.86
C HIS A 61 18.56 -3.45 5.04
N HIS A 62 18.08 -4.54 5.64
CA HIS A 62 17.25 -5.53 4.93
C HIS A 62 16.25 -6.21 5.88
N VAL A 63 15.02 -6.40 5.40
CA VAL A 63 13.93 -7.06 6.12
C VAL A 63 13.50 -8.32 5.36
N ASN A 64 13.36 -9.41 6.09
CA ASN A 64 12.89 -10.70 5.61
C ASN A 64 11.59 -11.05 6.34
N LEU A 65 10.44 -11.02 5.66
CA LEU A 65 9.15 -11.35 6.26
C LEU A 65 8.94 -12.86 6.30
N ASP A 66 8.29 -13.37 7.35
CA ASP A 66 8.21 -14.82 7.61
C ASP A 66 6.88 -15.48 7.23
N GLY A 67 5.79 -14.71 7.16
CA GLY A 67 4.48 -15.31 6.94
C GLY A 67 3.65 -15.51 8.22
N LEU A 68 3.83 -14.75 9.29
CA LEU A 68 2.92 -14.88 10.45
C LEU A 68 1.51 -14.44 10.07
N ASN A 69 0.51 -15.29 10.32
CA ASN A 69 -0.89 -14.89 10.30
C ASN A 69 -1.28 -14.29 11.67
N PRO A 70 -1.54 -12.98 11.77
CA PRO A 70 -1.80 -12.33 13.05
C PRO A 70 -3.12 -12.75 13.71
N TYR A 71 -4.05 -13.35 12.96
CA TYR A 71 -5.35 -13.78 13.50
C TYR A 71 -5.30 -15.17 14.13
N THR A 72 -4.39 -16.03 13.68
CA THR A 72 -4.24 -17.40 14.20
C THR A 72 -2.98 -17.56 15.06
N GLY A 73 -1.99 -16.68 14.89
CA GLY A 73 -0.67 -16.81 15.52
C GLY A 73 0.20 -17.91 14.88
N GLU A 74 -0.21 -18.45 13.73
CA GLU A 74 0.49 -19.53 13.02
C GLU A 74 1.24 -19.01 11.79
N LYS A 75 2.32 -19.67 11.41
CA LYS A 75 2.99 -19.41 10.12
C LYS A 75 2.10 -19.87 8.96
N GLN A 76 1.92 -18.99 8.00
CA GLN A 76 1.24 -19.19 6.74
C GLN A 76 2.09 -18.58 5.62
N ALA A 77 2.51 -19.40 4.66
CA ALA A 77 3.34 -18.95 3.54
C ALA A 77 2.75 -17.69 2.88
N GLY A 78 3.57 -16.65 2.74
CA GLY A 78 3.16 -15.39 2.12
C GLY A 78 2.39 -14.41 3.01
N ASN A 79 2.05 -14.76 4.25
CA ASN A 79 1.25 -13.84 5.07
C ASN A 79 2.06 -12.59 5.50
N VAL A 80 1.54 -11.42 5.15
CA VAL A 80 2.04 -10.13 5.60
C VAL A 80 0.87 -9.42 6.23
N ALA A 81 0.88 -9.34 7.57
CA ALA A 81 -0.13 -8.65 8.37
C ALA A 81 -1.59 -9.00 8.02
N GLY A 82 -1.86 -10.28 7.78
CA GLY A 82 -3.20 -10.81 7.52
C GLY A 82 -3.51 -11.06 6.04
N VAL A 83 -2.66 -10.62 5.11
CA VAL A 83 -2.84 -10.78 3.67
C VAL A 83 -1.76 -11.69 3.10
N VAL A 84 -2.15 -12.67 2.28
CA VAL A 84 -1.21 -13.59 1.61
C VAL A 84 -0.69 -12.96 0.33
N ILE A 85 0.62 -12.71 0.27
CA ILE A 85 1.33 -12.22 -0.91
C ILE A 85 1.57 -13.35 -1.91
N ARG A 86 1.23 -13.11 -3.18
CA ARG A 86 1.30 -14.13 -4.24
C ARG A 86 1.94 -13.65 -5.53
N TYR A 87 2.76 -14.53 -6.12
CA TYR A 87 3.18 -14.46 -7.52
C TYR A 87 2.41 -15.51 -8.32
N GLY A 88 1.41 -15.07 -9.10
CA GLY A 88 0.37 -15.97 -9.62
C GLY A 88 -0.37 -16.64 -8.46
N GLU A 89 -0.43 -17.97 -8.43
CA GLU A 89 -1.04 -18.70 -7.30
C GLU A 89 -0.05 -19.07 -6.19
N SER A 90 1.26 -18.88 -6.43
CA SER A 90 2.31 -19.23 -5.47
C SER A 90 2.39 -18.20 -4.35
N ALA A 91 2.23 -18.65 -3.11
CA ALA A 91 2.35 -17.79 -1.92
C ALA A 91 3.77 -17.84 -1.35
N ALA A 92 4.38 -16.67 -1.14
CA ALA A 92 5.71 -16.54 -0.56
C ALA A 92 5.83 -15.20 0.17
N ALA A 93 6.45 -15.20 1.35
CA ALA A 93 6.66 -13.97 2.09
C ALA A 93 7.81 -13.19 1.42
N PRO A 94 7.65 -11.89 1.16
CA PRO A 94 8.72 -11.08 0.57
C PRO A 94 9.96 -11.00 1.46
N ASP A 95 11.11 -10.99 0.83
CA ASP A 95 12.42 -11.02 1.47
C ASP A 95 13.38 -10.00 0.88
N TYR A 96 14.46 -9.74 1.61
CA TYR A 96 15.52 -8.78 1.27
C TYR A 96 14.98 -7.38 0.93
N LEU A 97 14.00 -6.91 1.71
CA LEU A 97 13.33 -5.64 1.50
C LEU A 97 14.06 -4.48 2.18
N ASP A 98 14.03 -3.31 1.55
CA ASP A 98 14.32 -2.06 2.27
C ASP A 98 13.29 -1.88 3.42
N PRO A 99 13.71 -1.52 4.65
CA PRO A 99 12.78 -1.43 5.78
C PRO A 99 11.60 -0.48 5.55
N ARG A 100 11.80 0.61 4.80
CA ARG A 100 10.71 1.53 4.47
C ARG A 100 9.71 0.87 3.53
N ASN A 101 10.20 0.13 2.52
CA ASN A 101 9.35 -0.59 1.58
C ASN A 101 8.58 -1.73 2.28
N ALA A 102 9.24 -2.45 3.18
CA ALA A 102 8.60 -3.48 4.00
C ALA A 102 7.49 -2.90 4.88
N LEU A 103 7.74 -1.76 5.54
CA LEU A 103 6.75 -1.07 6.36
C LEU A 103 5.55 -0.58 5.54
N ALA A 104 5.80 0.05 4.39
CA ALA A 104 4.76 0.47 3.46
C ALA A 104 3.89 -0.71 3.02
N LEU A 105 4.51 -1.86 2.70
CA LEU A 105 3.81 -3.08 2.30
C LEU A 105 2.96 -3.66 3.44
N VAL A 106 3.50 -3.71 4.66
CA VAL A 106 2.76 -4.16 5.84
C VAL A 106 1.51 -3.30 6.04
N ARG A 107 1.64 -1.97 5.97
CA ARG A 107 0.52 -1.05 6.12
C ARG A 107 -0.49 -1.19 4.98
N LEU A 108 -0.03 -1.40 3.74
CA LEU A 108 -0.92 -1.69 2.61
C LEU A 108 -1.74 -2.97 2.84
N CYS A 109 -1.12 -4.03 3.36
CA CYS A 109 -1.82 -5.27 3.68
C CYS A 109 -2.86 -5.07 4.78
N GLN A 110 -2.50 -4.35 5.85
CA GLN A 110 -3.42 -4.00 6.93
C GLN A 110 -4.62 -3.20 6.39
N TYR A 111 -4.35 -2.19 5.56
CA TYR A 111 -5.36 -1.36 4.93
C TYR A 111 -6.30 -2.15 4.01
N LEU A 112 -5.75 -2.98 3.12
CA LEU A 112 -6.53 -3.81 2.21
C LEU A 112 -7.42 -4.80 2.98
N SER A 113 -6.89 -5.39 4.05
CA SER A 113 -7.65 -6.29 4.93
C SER A 113 -8.76 -5.54 5.68
N SER A 114 -8.46 -4.37 6.27
CA SER A 114 -9.43 -3.62 7.07
C SER A 114 -10.57 -3.03 6.23
N GLU A 115 -10.24 -2.42 5.09
CA GLU A 115 -11.22 -1.68 4.28
C GLU A 115 -12.03 -2.60 3.36
N PHE A 116 -11.38 -3.62 2.80
CA PHE A 116 -11.97 -4.42 1.73
C PHE A 116 -12.08 -5.91 2.08
N GLY A 117 -11.55 -6.33 3.24
CA GLY A 117 -11.51 -7.74 3.62
C GLY A 117 -10.62 -8.57 2.71
N VAL A 118 -9.64 -7.95 2.04
CA VAL A 118 -8.69 -8.65 1.17
C VAL A 118 -7.93 -9.70 1.95
N THR A 119 -7.80 -10.87 1.35
CA THR A 119 -7.03 -12.00 1.90
C THR A 119 -5.79 -12.30 1.08
N ASP A 120 -5.74 -11.83 -0.17
CA ASP A 120 -4.64 -12.12 -1.10
C ASP A 120 -4.25 -10.86 -1.88
N LEU A 121 -2.95 -10.58 -1.95
CA LEU A 121 -2.35 -9.55 -2.79
C LEU A 121 -1.50 -10.23 -3.85
N PHE A 122 -1.67 -9.86 -5.11
CA PHE A 122 -0.91 -10.39 -6.24
C PHE A 122 0.16 -9.40 -6.68
N HIS A 123 1.36 -9.88 -7.01
CA HIS A 123 2.47 -9.03 -7.47
C HIS A 123 3.20 -9.64 -8.68
N LEU A 124 3.92 -8.80 -9.43
CA LEU A 124 4.83 -9.21 -10.51
C LEU A 124 6.32 -9.08 -10.13
N GLY A 125 6.62 -8.46 -8.99
CA GLY A 125 7.95 -8.29 -8.43
C GLY A 125 7.84 -7.57 -7.08
N ILE A 126 8.56 -8.04 -6.06
CA ILE A 126 8.46 -7.45 -4.71
C ILE A 126 9.70 -7.69 -3.85
N SER A 127 10.30 -8.88 -3.93
CA SER A 127 11.52 -9.22 -3.19
C SER A 127 12.77 -8.57 -3.77
N GLY A 128 13.73 -8.30 -2.88
CA GLY A 128 15.08 -7.93 -3.26
C GLY A 128 15.93 -9.09 -3.77
N ASP A 129 17.13 -8.77 -4.25
CA ASP A 129 18.13 -9.76 -4.67
C ASP A 129 19.30 -9.79 -3.69
N ALA A 130 19.29 -10.76 -2.80
CA ALA A 130 20.36 -10.98 -1.81
C ALA A 130 21.74 -11.25 -2.44
N SER A 131 21.81 -11.64 -3.71
CA SER A 131 23.09 -11.84 -4.40
C SER A 131 23.75 -10.53 -4.86
N GLY A 132 22.97 -9.44 -4.92
CA GLY A 132 23.40 -8.15 -5.48
C GLY A 132 23.58 -8.15 -6.99
N GLY A 133 23.14 -9.20 -7.70
CA GLY A 133 23.23 -9.29 -9.15
C GLY A 133 22.27 -8.33 -9.88
N ARG A 134 21.14 -8.03 -9.25
CA ARG A 134 20.16 -7.03 -9.68
C ARG A 134 20.33 -5.76 -8.86
N THR A 135 20.67 -4.66 -9.52
CA THR A 135 20.99 -3.37 -8.88
C THR A 135 19.95 -2.27 -9.13
N ASP A 136 18.81 -2.59 -9.74
CA ASP A 136 17.66 -1.69 -9.85
C ASP A 136 16.87 -1.63 -8.53
N CYS A 137 15.80 -0.84 -8.48
CA CYS A 137 14.99 -0.65 -7.28
C CYS A 137 14.40 -1.97 -6.75
N HIS A 138 13.99 -2.86 -7.65
CA HIS A 138 13.53 -4.20 -7.28
C HIS A 138 14.64 -5.01 -6.62
N GLY A 139 15.83 -5.09 -7.23
CA GLY A 139 16.96 -5.84 -6.65
C GLY A 139 17.43 -5.30 -5.29
N GLN A 140 17.20 -4.03 -5.01
CA GLN A 140 17.45 -3.42 -3.70
C GLN A 140 16.29 -3.59 -2.69
N GLY A 141 15.23 -4.31 -3.06
CA GLY A 141 14.05 -4.49 -2.20
C GLY A 141 13.25 -3.21 -1.98
N ARG A 142 13.35 -2.25 -2.89
CA ARG A 142 12.72 -0.91 -2.79
C ARG A 142 11.47 -0.76 -3.65
N ALA A 143 11.08 -1.75 -4.45
CA ALA A 143 9.97 -1.64 -5.38
C ALA A 143 8.91 -2.74 -5.21
N VAL A 144 7.69 -2.43 -5.61
CA VAL A 144 6.56 -3.35 -5.65
C VAL A 144 5.84 -3.19 -6.99
N ASP A 145 5.62 -4.29 -7.69
CA ASP A 145 4.74 -4.35 -8.85
C ASP A 145 3.40 -4.96 -8.39
N PHE A 146 2.48 -4.12 -7.89
CA PHE A 146 1.17 -4.56 -7.42
C PHE A 146 0.27 -4.93 -8.59
N ALA A 147 -0.14 -6.19 -8.69
CA ALA A 147 -0.88 -6.75 -9.82
C ALA A 147 -2.39 -6.89 -9.56
N GLY A 148 -2.82 -6.84 -8.31
CA GLY A 148 -4.23 -7.01 -7.94
C GLY A 148 -4.43 -7.52 -6.52
N ALA A 149 -5.68 -7.78 -6.19
CA ALA A 149 -6.08 -8.32 -4.89
C ALA A 149 -7.34 -9.20 -5.01
N ALA A 150 -7.51 -10.10 -4.05
CA ALA A 150 -8.71 -10.89 -3.91
C ALA A 150 -9.16 -11.02 -2.46
N ARG A 151 -10.46 -11.26 -2.31
CA ARG A 151 -11.06 -11.70 -1.06
C ARG A 151 -11.57 -13.13 -1.25
N ARG A 152 -10.96 -14.06 -0.52
CA ARG A 152 -11.36 -15.46 -0.45
C ARG A 152 -12.13 -15.72 0.84
N VAL A 153 -13.22 -16.47 0.74
CA VAL A 153 -14.10 -16.84 1.86
C VAL A 153 -14.28 -18.35 1.82
N GLY A 154 -13.50 -19.08 2.63
CA GLY A 154 -13.42 -20.54 2.53
C GLY A 154 -12.80 -20.94 1.19
N ASP A 155 -13.49 -21.81 0.45
CA ASP A 155 -13.07 -22.26 -0.89
C ASP A 155 -13.56 -21.32 -2.02
N ASP A 156 -14.41 -20.34 -1.69
CA ASP A 156 -14.98 -19.40 -2.65
C ASP A 156 -14.17 -18.10 -2.74
N THR A 157 -14.26 -17.43 -3.90
CA THR A 157 -13.70 -16.10 -4.14
C THR A 157 -14.84 -15.10 -4.22
N ASP A 158 -14.94 -14.18 -3.25
CA ASP A 158 -15.94 -13.11 -3.21
C ASP A 158 -15.67 -12.10 -4.33
N PHE A 159 -14.42 -11.65 -4.43
CA PHE A 159 -13.93 -10.91 -5.59
C PHE A 159 -12.46 -11.21 -5.88
N HIS A 160 -12.08 -11.03 -7.14
CA HIS A 160 -10.70 -11.03 -7.60
C HIS A 160 -10.56 -9.91 -8.62
N LEU A 161 -9.85 -8.85 -8.23
CA LEU A 161 -9.58 -7.69 -9.07
C LEU A 161 -8.11 -7.70 -9.47
N THR A 162 -7.85 -7.54 -10.75
CA THR A 162 -6.50 -7.48 -11.31
C THR A 162 -6.30 -6.14 -11.99
N VAL A 163 -5.11 -5.55 -11.82
CA VAL A 163 -4.77 -4.31 -12.51
C VAL A 163 -4.91 -4.51 -14.01
N LEU A 164 -4.49 -5.64 -14.57
CA LEU A 164 -4.65 -5.92 -15.99
C LEU A 164 -6.10 -5.86 -16.48
N ASN A 165 -7.05 -6.57 -15.85
CA ASN A 165 -8.40 -6.70 -16.40
C ASN A 165 -9.31 -5.55 -15.99
N ASP A 166 -9.17 -5.11 -14.74
CA ASP A 166 -10.11 -4.22 -14.09
C ASP A 166 -9.64 -2.76 -14.10
N TRP A 167 -8.39 -2.52 -14.54
CA TRP A 167 -7.86 -1.19 -14.83
C TRP A 167 -7.24 -1.12 -16.23
N GLY A 168 -6.15 -1.82 -16.54
CA GLY A 168 -5.41 -1.67 -17.78
C GLY A 168 -6.15 -2.03 -19.07
N ASN A 169 -7.05 -3.01 -19.05
CA ASN A 169 -7.92 -3.36 -20.17
C ASN A 169 -9.28 -2.67 -20.10
N ALA A 170 -9.58 -1.91 -19.03
CA ALA A 170 -10.83 -1.19 -18.91
C ALA A 170 -10.95 -0.19 -20.08
N SER A 171 -12.06 -0.30 -20.81
CA SER A 171 -12.37 0.57 -21.93
C SER A 171 -13.07 1.82 -21.43
N THR A 172 -12.70 2.97 -21.98
CA THR A 172 -13.41 4.25 -21.74
C THR A 172 -13.91 4.81 -23.07
N ALA A 173 -14.69 5.89 -23.01
CA ALA A 173 -15.11 6.61 -24.21
C ALA A 173 -13.92 7.13 -25.05
N TYR A 174 -12.76 7.38 -24.42
CA TYR A 174 -11.57 7.95 -25.07
C TYR A 174 -10.43 6.93 -25.27
N THR A 175 -10.48 5.79 -24.57
CA THR A 175 -9.53 4.69 -24.70
C THR A 175 -10.27 3.38 -24.97
N PRO A 176 -10.84 3.20 -26.19
CA PRO A 176 -11.48 1.95 -26.56
C PRO A 176 -10.46 0.80 -26.49
N ASP A 177 -10.91 -0.38 -26.06
CA ASP A 177 -10.09 -1.58 -25.83
C ASP A 177 -8.96 -1.37 -24.79
N GLY A 178 -9.06 -0.31 -23.99
CA GLY A 178 -8.10 0.01 -22.94
C GLY A 178 -6.74 0.47 -23.46
N ASN A 179 -6.59 0.94 -24.70
CA ASN A 179 -5.34 1.57 -25.16
C ASN A 179 -5.54 3.07 -25.39
N TRP A 180 -4.53 3.88 -25.09
CA TRP A 180 -4.50 5.30 -25.42
C TRP A 180 -4.13 5.45 -26.91
N PRO A 181 -5.02 5.97 -27.77
CA PRO A 181 -4.65 6.25 -29.15
C PRO A 181 -3.52 7.29 -29.25
N ASP A 182 -2.75 7.25 -30.34
CA ASP A 182 -1.79 8.31 -30.65
C ASP A 182 -2.49 9.67 -30.68
N GLY A 183 -1.87 10.67 -30.04
CA GLY A 183 -2.42 12.02 -30.00
C GLY A 183 -3.54 12.25 -28.98
N THR A 184 -3.84 11.28 -28.11
CA THR A 184 -4.77 11.49 -26.98
C THR A 184 -4.34 12.66 -26.09
N GLY A 185 -3.03 12.96 -26.04
CA GLY A 185 -2.51 14.26 -25.61
C GLY A 185 -3.07 14.73 -24.27
N SER A 186 -3.79 15.86 -24.27
CA SER A 186 -4.42 16.50 -23.10
C SER A 186 -5.88 16.11 -22.86
N ALA A 187 -6.47 15.22 -23.68
CA ALA A 187 -7.83 14.69 -23.50
C ALA A 187 -7.80 13.45 -22.59
N VAL A 188 -7.13 13.59 -21.45
CA VAL A 188 -6.84 12.50 -20.52
C VAL A 188 -8.07 12.26 -19.66
N THR A 189 -8.78 11.16 -19.89
CA THR A 189 -9.72 10.60 -18.90
C THR A 189 -9.04 9.42 -18.24
N PHE A 190 -8.81 9.50 -16.93
CA PHE A 190 -8.26 8.38 -16.18
C PHE A 190 -9.32 7.31 -16.04
N ARG A 191 -8.92 6.04 -16.10
CA ARG A 191 -9.88 4.93 -16.11
C ARG A 191 -10.64 4.82 -14.79
N LEU A 192 -10.04 5.32 -13.71
CA LEU A 192 -10.67 5.37 -12.40
C LEU A 192 -11.67 6.52 -12.26
N ASP A 193 -11.73 7.49 -13.18
CA ASP A 193 -12.71 8.61 -13.18
C ASP A 193 -14.06 8.20 -13.81
N GLY A 194 -14.34 6.90 -13.90
CA GLY A 194 -15.51 6.32 -14.56
C GLY A 194 -16.82 6.48 -13.79
N GLU A 195 -17.68 5.47 -13.92
CA GLU A 195 -19.05 5.47 -13.36
C GLU A 195 -19.09 5.11 -11.86
N GLY A 196 -17.94 4.89 -11.22
CA GLY A 196 -17.82 4.53 -9.82
C GLY A 196 -18.10 3.05 -9.56
N THR A 197 -17.67 2.16 -10.47
CA THR A 197 -17.77 0.71 -10.23
C THR A 197 -16.97 0.31 -8.97
N PHE A 198 -17.24 -0.88 -8.43
CA PHE A 198 -16.47 -1.39 -7.28
C PHE A 198 -14.97 -1.47 -7.61
N ALA A 199 -14.61 -1.93 -8.80
CA ALA A 199 -13.22 -1.99 -9.25
C ALA A 199 -12.58 -0.61 -9.31
N GLU A 200 -13.25 0.38 -9.91
CA GLU A 200 -12.75 1.77 -9.98
C GLU A 200 -12.54 2.36 -8.60
N SER A 201 -13.51 2.18 -7.70
CA SER A 201 -13.42 2.66 -6.32
C SER A 201 -12.30 1.97 -5.55
N PHE A 202 -12.16 0.65 -5.70
CA PHE A 202 -11.09 -0.14 -5.09
C PHE A 202 -9.72 0.35 -5.55
N PHE A 203 -9.46 0.41 -6.86
CA PHE A 203 -8.14 0.80 -7.36
C PHE A 203 -7.81 2.27 -7.13
N ARG A 204 -8.80 3.17 -7.08
CA ARG A 204 -8.59 4.55 -6.65
C ARG A 204 -8.11 4.60 -5.21
N SER A 205 -8.81 3.89 -4.32
CA SER A 205 -8.44 3.80 -2.91
C SER A 205 -7.03 3.22 -2.71
N VAL A 206 -6.69 2.18 -3.46
CA VAL A 206 -5.34 1.58 -3.46
C VAL A 206 -4.30 2.54 -3.98
N TYR A 207 -4.57 3.25 -5.09
CA TYR A 207 -3.64 4.24 -5.63
C TYR A 207 -3.40 5.37 -4.62
N ASP A 208 -4.44 5.93 -4.02
CA ASP A 208 -4.33 7.02 -3.06
C ASP A 208 -3.54 6.58 -1.80
N PHE A 209 -3.75 5.34 -1.33
CA PHE A 209 -2.95 4.77 -0.25
C PHE A 209 -1.48 4.64 -0.65
N ILE A 210 -1.20 4.10 -1.84
CA ILE A 210 0.14 3.92 -2.36
C ILE A 210 0.86 5.27 -2.51
N ALA A 211 0.19 6.25 -3.11
CA ALA A 211 0.66 7.63 -3.22
C ALA A 211 0.89 8.27 -1.85
N GLY A 212 0.24 7.77 -0.80
CA GLY A 212 0.44 8.13 0.60
C GLY A 212 1.61 7.42 1.31
N GLN A 213 2.22 6.38 0.74
CA GLN A 213 3.28 5.59 1.42
C GLN A 213 4.58 5.46 0.62
N TRP A 214 4.52 5.43 -0.71
CA TRP A 214 5.67 5.28 -1.62
C TRP A 214 6.10 6.61 -2.25
N GLN A 215 7.22 6.59 -2.97
CA GLN A 215 7.72 7.70 -3.77
C GLN A 215 6.67 8.11 -4.80
N ASP A 216 6.39 9.40 -4.86
CA ASP A 216 5.25 9.94 -5.59
C ASP A 216 5.60 11.23 -6.34
N ARG A 217 6.17 12.25 -5.70
CA ARG A 217 6.28 13.60 -6.26
C ARG A 217 7.62 13.91 -6.89
N SER A 218 8.69 13.32 -6.39
CA SER A 218 10.05 13.72 -6.77
C SER A 218 10.96 12.56 -7.15
N ALA A 219 12.11 12.90 -7.73
CA ALA A 219 13.15 11.93 -8.07
C ALA A 219 14.04 11.57 -6.87
N ASP A 220 13.95 12.35 -5.79
CA ASP A 220 14.64 12.15 -4.51
C ASP A 220 13.63 11.64 -3.46
N PRO A 221 14.05 11.09 -2.32
CA PRO A 221 13.10 10.66 -1.29
C PRO A 221 12.09 11.76 -0.92
N ASP A 222 10.80 11.47 -1.10
CA ASP A 222 9.73 12.39 -0.75
C ASP A 222 9.61 12.57 0.77
N GLY A 223 9.26 13.79 1.17
CA GLY A 223 8.89 14.09 2.55
C GLY A 223 7.42 13.79 2.87
N GLU A 224 6.91 14.47 3.88
CA GLU A 224 5.53 14.35 4.38
C GLU A 224 4.49 15.12 3.55
N ASP A 225 4.91 15.73 2.45
CA ASP A 225 4.03 16.50 1.58
C ASP A 225 2.82 15.66 1.12
N ALA A 226 1.72 16.36 0.85
CA ALA A 226 0.48 15.73 0.41
C ALA A 226 0.71 14.88 -0.86
N ALA A 227 0.22 13.65 -0.81
CA ALA A 227 0.21 12.72 -1.93
C ALA A 227 -0.51 13.32 -3.14
N THR A 228 -0.05 12.99 -4.33
CA THR A 228 -0.76 13.27 -5.57
C THR A 228 -1.99 12.39 -5.70
N SER A 229 -2.92 12.81 -6.55
CA SER A 229 -4.04 11.98 -6.99
C SER A 229 -3.82 11.48 -8.41
N ILE A 230 -4.49 10.38 -8.76
CA ILE A 230 -4.55 9.93 -10.16
C ILE A 230 -5.04 11.09 -11.02
N GLY A 231 -4.28 11.48 -12.04
CA GLY A 231 -4.47 12.82 -12.62
C GLY A 231 -3.21 13.63 -12.73
N GLU A 232 -2.46 13.60 -11.65
CA GLU A 232 -1.36 14.51 -11.40
C GLU A 232 -0.02 13.87 -11.79
N GLY A 233 1.03 14.69 -11.83
CA GLY A 233 2.38 14.20 -12.11
C GLY A 233 2.90 13.39 -10.93
N SER A 234 3.02 12.07 -11.12
CA SER A 234 3.50 11.11 -10.12
C SER A 234 4.63 10.23 -10.67
N PHE A 235 5.48 9.71 -9.78
CA PHE A 235 6.50 8.69 -10.03
C PHE A 235 5.95 7.27 -9.91
N ILE A 236 4.70 7.10 -9.48
CA ILE A 236 3.99 5.81 -9.51
C ILE A 236 3.60 5.52 -10.96
N MET A 237 4.06 4.41 -11.51
CA MET A 237 3.66 4.01 -12.86
C MET A 237 2.44 3.11 -12.81
N SER A 238 1.44 3.47 -13.61
CA SER A 238 0.13 2.82 -13.63
C SER A 238 -0.35 2.56 -15.06
N PRO A 239 -1.47 1.84 -15.25
CA PRO A 239 -2.03 1.63 -16.58
C PRO A 239 -2.52 2.89 -17.30
N ASP A 240 -2.64 4.02 -16.58
CA ASP A 240 -2.96 5.34 -17.13
C ASP A 240 -1.71 6.17 -17.42
N HIS A 241 -0.50 5.64 -17.17
CA HIS A 241 0.75 6.28 -17.59
C HIS A 241 0.76 6.45 -19.12
N PRO A 242 1.32 7.55 -19.66
CA PRO A 242 1.50 7.69 -21.10
C PRO A 242 2.30 6.53 -21.72
N ALA A 243 1.97 6.22 -22.98
CA ALA A 243 2.78 5.36 -23.84
C ALA A 243 4.21 5.89 -23.95
N THR A 244 5.17 4.99 -24.15
CA THR A 244 6.57 5.41 -24.27
C THR A 244 6.81 6.31 -25.47
N ALA A 245 7.74 7.25 -25.31
CA ALA A 245 8.34 7.90 -26.46
C ALA A 245 9.15 6.87 -27.29
N PRO A 246 9.20 6.98 -28.63
CA PRO A 246 9.98 6.08 -29.47
C PRO A 246 11.41 5.91 -28.96
N GLY A 247 11.83 4.65 -28.72
CA GLY A 247 13.16 4.31 -28.23
C GLY A 247 13.30 4.22 -26.71
N THR A 248 12.22 4.39 -25.94
CA THR A 248 12.20 4.16 -24.48
C THR A 248 11.23 3.01 -24.13
N PRO A 249 11.56 2.09 -23.19
CA PRO A 249 10.71 0.91 -22.92
C PRO A 249 9.98 0.89 -21.55
N HIS A 250 9.60 2.04 -20.97
CA HIS A 250 9.14 2.11 -19.56
C HIS A 250 7.78 2.79 -19.33
N GLY A 251 6.95 2.95 -20.34
CA GLY A 251 5.67 3.65 -20.26
C GLY A 251 4.54 2.68 -20.02
N ARG A 252 3.34 3.02 -20.51
CA ARG A 252 2.15 2.19 -20.37
C ARG A 252 2.35 0.72 -20.75
N GLU A 253 3.08 0.47 -21.83
CA GLU A 253 3.30 -0.86 -22.39
C GLU A 253 3.93 -1.82 -21.38
N ALA A 254 4.71 -1.27 -20.44
CA ALA A 254 5.35 -2.02 -19.36
C ALA A 254 4.51 -2.06 -18.08
N HIS A 255 3.52 -1.18 -17.89
CA HIS A 255 2.76 -1.02 -16.62
C HIS A 255 1.26 -1.18 -16.81
N LYS A 256 0.85 -1.88 -17.87
CA LYS A 256 -0.57 -2.12 -18.17
C LYS A 256 -1.19 -3.10 -17.17
N ASP A 257 -0.41 -3.99 -16.60
CA ASP A 257 -0.85 -5.10 -15.75
C ASP A 257 -0.52 -4.96 -14.27
N HIS A 258 0.11 -3.85 -13.86
CA HIS A 258 0.46 -3.59 -12.47
C HIS A 258 0.64 -2.09 -12.17
N LEU A 259 0.64 -1.76 -10.87
CA LEU A 259 1.18 -0.50 -10.36
C LEU A 259 2.64 -0.73 -9.96
N HIS A 260 3.56 0.02 -10.54
CA HIS A 260 4.95 0.06 -10.09
C HIS A 260 5.12 1.16 -9.07
N THR A 261 5.52 0.78 -7.86
CA THR A 261 5.83 1.69 -6.76
C THR A 261 7.26 1.48 -6.33
N GLN A 262 7.91 2.53 -5.84
CA GLN A 262 9.25 2.43 -5.27
C GLN A 262 9.42 3.38 -4.10
N ILE A 263 10.34 3.09 -3.18
CA ILE A 263 10.78 4.05 -2.16
C ILE A 263 12.15 4.60 -2.52
N GLY A 264 12.30 5.92 -2.36
CA GLY A 264 13.54 6.64 -2.63
C GLY A 264 13.80 6.81 -4.14
N LYS A 265 15.01 7.25 -4.47
CA LYS A 265 15.37 7.61 -5.84
C LYS A 265 15.39 6.41 -6.81
N THR A 266 15.02 6.66 -8.06
CA THR A 266 15.11 5.66 -9.13
C THR A 266 16.56 5.26 -9.38
N GLY A 267 16.79 3.97 -9.65
CA GLY A 267 18.12 3.42 -9.86
C GLY A 267 18.72 2.87 -8.58
N HIS A 268 19.90 3.35 -8.18
CA HIS A 268 20.66 2.81 -7.05
C HIS A 268 20.79 3.80 -5.89
N GLU A 269 20.41 3.38 -4.68
CA GLU A 269 20.54 4.14 -3.43
C GLU A 269 21.82 3.81 -2.66
#